data_AF-A0A3L7TIR5-F1
#
_entry.id   AF-A0A3L7TIR5-F1
#
_cell.length_a   1.000
_cell.length_b   1.000
_cell.length_c   1.000
_cell.angle_alpha   90.00
_cell.angle_beta   90.00
_cell.angle_gamma   90.00
#
_symmetry.space_group_name_H-M   'P 1'
#
loop_
_entity.id
_entity.type
_entity.pdbx_description
1 polymer ?
#
loop_
_entity_poly.entity_id
_entity_poly.type
_entity_poly.pdbx_seq_one_letter_code
_entity_poly.pdbx_strand_id
1 'polypeptide(L)'
;MSVFSAFCSDFYVNMRLGLKLDLPERRETVLDLFDRVRRAFPRLSKFQRYEGELALESDSSQREWQWVALRQTSIRAGHVNPSSLADCYNFHQALLEVAPYFLSISPLDIDLLEVVFGFDFETEHDNDSIVFDALLANSPLAGLADGISMDGGVERVIDAQPSLALSLGEEGQMQVVFEVRTKPRLPVAGDRGGDPISVFLTVRKFGPLGSLDELKSEFSSLVAHAEFLAEQRVLPCLVMPIHETLQSRG
;
A
#
# COMPACT_ATOMS: atom_id res chain seq x y z
N MET A 1 10.63 -4.64 -14.78
CA MET A 1 10.22 -5.29 -13.51
C MET A 1 11.11 -4.75 -12.41
N SER A 2 10.53 -4.39 -11.27
CA SER A 2 11.32 -3.94 -10.11
C SER A 2 12.07 -5.11 -9.50
N VAL A 3 13.18 -4.85 -8.81
CA VAL A 3 13.91 -5.88 -8.03
C VAL A 3 12.99 -6.50 -6.96
N PHE A 4 12.02 -5.72 -6.47
CA PHE A 4 11.03 -6.11 -5.48
C PHE A 4 10.12 -7.26 -5.93
N SER A 5 9.70 -7.29 -7.22
CA SER A 5 8.77 -8.31 -7.71
C SER A 5 9.36 -9.73 -7.80
N ALA A 6 10.67 -9.89 -7.60
CA ALA A 6 11.32 -11.19 -7.67
C ALA A 6 11.06 -12.07 -6.43
N PHE A 7 10.66 -11.46 -5.30
CA PHE A 7 10.57 -12.14 -4.00
C PHE A 7 9.15 -12.34 -3.49
N CYS A 8 8.14 -11.84 -4.21
CA CYS A 8 6.73 -11.89 -3.81
C CYS A 8 5.84 -12.24 -5.01
N SER A 9 4.59 -12.68 -4.78
CA SER A 9 3.67 -13.00 -5.88
C SER A 9 3.20 -11.72 -6.58
N ASP A 10 2.77 -10.75 -5.79
CA ASP A 10 2.37 -9.42 -6.23
C ASP A 10 3.13 -8.32 -5.48
N PHE A 11 3.54 -7.29 -6.22
CA PHE A 11 4.12 -6.06 -5.69
C PHE A 11 3.29 -4.87 -6.13
N TYR A 12 2.97 -3.94 -5.22
CA TYR A 12 2.19 -2.76 -5.55
C TYR A 12 2.64 -1.52 -4.81
N VAL A 13 2.40 -0.38 -5.44
CA VAL A 13 2.66 0.93 -4.86
C VAL A 13 1.35 1.72 -4.86
N ASN A 14 0.90 2.05 -3.65
CA ASN A 14 -0.28 2.86 -3.43
C ASN A 14 0.10 4.25 -2.94
N MET A 15 -0.71 5.23 -3.33
CA MET A 15 -0.63 6.61 -2.86
C MET A 15 -1.98 7.00 -2.25
N ARG A 16 -1.92 7.76 -1.15
CA ARG A 16 -3.10 8.36 -0.52
C ARG A 16 -2.83 9.83 -0.22
N LEU A 17 -3.72 10.70 -0.71
CA LEU A 17 -3.84 12.08 -0.25
C LEU A 17 -5.05 12.16 0.69
N GLY A 18 -4.78 12.34 1.98
CA GLY A 18 -5.81 12.48 3.02
C GLY A 18 -6.16 13.94 3.25
N LEU A 19 -7.44 14.22 3.49
CA LEU A 19 -8.00 15.55 3.69
C LEU A 19 -8.72 15.64 5.04
N LYS A 20 -8.86 16.86 5.55
CA LYS A 20 -9.60 17.15 6.79
C LYS A 20 -11.09 17.28 6.53
N LEU A 21 -11.46 17.79 5.35
CA LEU A 21 -12.83 18.01 4.91
C LEU A 21 -13.26 16.97 3.86
N ASP A 22 -14.57 16.89 3.67
CA ASP A 22 -15.17 15.99 2.69
C ASP A 22 -14.94 16.49 1.25
N LEU A 23 -14.58 15.56 0.37
CA LEU A 23 -14.50 15.78 -1.06
C LEU A 23 -15.88 16.14 -1.65
N PRO A 24 -15.92 16.94 -2.73
CA PRO A 24 -17.17 17.21 -3.41
C PRO A 24 -17.73 15.94 -4.07
N GLU A 25 -18.98 15.60 -3.77
CA GLU A 25 -19.68 14.45 -4.36
C GLU A 25 -20.44 14.78 -5.65
N ARG A 26 -20.26 15.99 -6.20
CA ARG A 26 -20.95 16.42 -7.41
C ARG A 26 -20.46 15.57 -8.59
N ARG A 27 -21.43 14.96 -9.29
CA ARG A 27 -21.19 14.09 -10.45
C ARG A 27 -20.24 14.70 -11.49
N GLU A 28 -20.46 15.96 -11.86
CA GLU A 28 -19.65 16.66 -12.88
C GLU A 28 -18.19 16.71 -12.45
N THR A 29 -17.93 17.15 -11.22
CA THR A 29 -16.59 17.26 -10.63
C THR A 29 -15.84 15.93 -10.64
N VAL A 30 -16.50 14.85 -10.24
CA VAL A 30 -15.89 13.50 -10.22
C VAL A 30 -15.64 12.98 -11.63
N LEU A 31 -16.61 13.10 -12.53
CA LEU A 31 -16.48 12.60 -13.91
C LEU A 31 -15.43 13.39 -14.69
N ASP A 32 -15.34 14.70 -14.51
CA ASP A 32 -14.35 15.53 -15.19
C ASP A 32 -12.92 15.15 -14.77
N LEU A 33 -12.69 14.89 -13.47
CA LEU A 33 -11.42 14.37 -12.99
C LEU A 33 -11.10 13.01 -13.62
N PHE A 34 -12.04 12.07 -13.58
CA PHE A 34 -11.83 10.72 -14.12
C PHE A 34 -11.63 10.72 -15.63
N ASP A 35 -12.31 11.58 -16.39
CA ASP A 35 -12.05 11.75 -17.82
C ASP A 35 -10.67 12.36 -18.09
N ARG A 36 -10.23 13.33 -17.26
CA ARG A 36 -8.87 13.87 -17.35
C ARG A 36 -7.82 12.79 -17.10
N VAL A 37 -7.99 11.99 -16.06
CA VAL A 37 -7.10 10.87 -15.71
C VAL A 37 -7.09 9.82 -16.83
N ARG A 38 -8.26 9.40 -17.31
CA ARG A 38 -8.39 8.43 -18.41
C ARG A 38 -7.74 8.89 -19.70
N ARG A 39 -7.76 10.18 -20.02
CA ARG A 39 -7.05 10.71 -21.20
C ARG A 39 -5.53 10.55 -21.10
N ALA A 40 -4.97 10.69 -19.89
CA ALA A 40 -3.55 10.47 -19.64
C ALA A 40 -3.20 8.98 -19.53
N PHE A 41 -4.11 8.16 -18.98
CA PHE A 41 -3.93 6.73 -18.75
C PHE A 41 -5.11 5.92 -19.33
N PRO A 42 -5.14 5.66 -20.66
CA PRO A 42 -6.31 5.09 -21.34
C PRO A 42 -6.73 3.68 -20.89
N ARG A 43 -5.85 2.95 -20.18
CA ARG A 43 -6.17 1.64 -19.59
C ARG A 43 -7.25 1.75 -18.50
N LEU A 44 -7.31 2.88 -17.80
CA LEU A 44 -8.30 3.19 -16.76
C LEU A 44 -9.68 3.45 -17.40
N SER A 45 -10.44 2.39 -17.59
CA SER A 45 -11.63 2.37 -18.46
C SER A 45 -12.89 1.85 -17.75
N LYS A 46 -12.75 1.24 -16.57
CA LYS A 46 -13.85 0.69 -15.79
C LYS A 46 -14.16 1.65 -14.65
N PHE A 47 -15.28 2.37 -14.74
CA PHE A 47 -15.80 3.15 -13.63
C PHE A 47 -16.67 2.26 -12.73
N GLN A 48 -16.37 2.23 -11.44
CA GLN A 48 -17.07 1.42 -10.44
C GLN A 48 -17.53 2.28 -9.27
N ARG A 49 -18.62 1.86 -8.64
CA ARG A 49 -19.12 2.44 -7.39
C ARG A 49 -19.18 1.34 -6.34
N TYR A 50 -18.42 1.51 -5.28
CA TYR A 50 -18.43 0.67 -4.10
C TYR A 50 -19.09 1.42 -2.92
N GLU A 51 -19.21 0.75 -1.78
CA GLU A 51 -19.72 1.38 -0.56
C GLU A 51 -18.74 2.46 -0.08
N GLY A 52 -19.18 3.72 -0.14
CA GLY A 52 -18.38 4.89 0.27
C GLY A 52 -17.22 5.24 -0.66
N GLU A 53 -17.17 4.71 -1.89
CA GLU A 53 -16.04 4.88 -2.81
C GLU A 53 -16.46 4.90 -4.28
N LEU A 54 -15.91 5.85 -5.04
CA LEU A 54 -16.00 5.89 -6.51
C LEU A 54 -14.64 5.57 -7.09
N ALA A 55 -14.56 4.58 -7.96
CA ALA A 55 -13.30 4.09 -8.49
C ALA A 55 -13.26 4.15 -10.02
N LEU A 56 -12.07 4.38 -10.56
CA LEU A 56 -11.72 4.23 -11.96
C LEU A 56 -10.56 3.24 -12.04
N GLU A 57 -10.77 2.14 -12.75
CA GLU A 57 -9.89 0.98 -12.75
C GLU A 57 -9.50 0.58 -14.17
N SER A 58 -8.30 0.01 -14.31
CA SER A 58 -7.96 -0.78 -15.48
C SER A 58 -8.50 -2.20 -15.35
N ASP A 59 -8.19 -3.07 -16.31
CA ASP A 59 -8.63 -4.45 -16.24
C ASP A 59 -7.92 -5.24 -15.12
N SER A 60 -8.60 -5.42 -13.99
CA SER A 60 -8.11 -6.19 -12.83
C SER A 60 -7.93 -7.69 -13.10
N SER A 61 -8.23 -8.21 -14.29
CA SER A 61 -7.84 -9.57 -14.69
C SER A 61 -6.38 -9.66 -15.16
N GLN A 62 -5.75 -8.53 -15.48
CA GLN A 62 -4.37 -8.45 -15.94
C GLN A 62 -3.39 -8.42 -14.76
N ARG A 63 -2.23 -9.08 -14.88
CA ARG A 63 -1.22 -9.08 -13.81
C ARG A 63 -0.82 -7.67 -13.38
N GLU A 64 -0.64 -6.79 -14.37
CA GLU A 64 -0.46 -5.35 -14.15
C GLU A 64 -1.82 -4.66 -14.23
N TRP A 65 -2.18 -3.91 -13.18
CA TRP A 65 -3.39 -3.11 -13.19
C TRP A 65 -3.25 -1.86 -12.31
N GLN A 66 -4.08 -0.86 -12.59
CA GLN A 66 -4.07 0.47 -11.98
C GLN A 66 -5.47 0.86 -11.56
N TRP A 67 -5.55 1.71 -10.54
CA TRP A 67 -6.81 2.24 -10.06
C TRP A 67 -6.64 3.61 -9.42
N VAL A 68 -7.70 4.40 -9.47
CA VAL A 68 -7.90 5.63 -8.72
C VAL A 68 -9.23 5.51 -7.99
N ALA A 69 -9.27 5.89 -6.73
CA ALA A 69 -10.50 5.90 -5.95
C ALA A 69 -10.66 7.19 -5.15
N LEU A 70 -11.90 7.68 -5.11
CA LEU A 70 -12.32 8.81 -4.30
C LEU A 70 -13.18 8.28 -3.16
N ARG A 71 -12.75 8.55 -1.93
CA ARG A 71 -13.53 8.34 -0.70
C ARG A 71 -13.83 9.68 -0.04
N GLN A 72 -14.74 9.69 0.93
CA GLN A 72 -15.22 10.89 1.61
C GLN A 72 -14.10 11.91 1.92
N THR A 73 -13.00 11.49 2.53
CA THR A 73 -11.89 12.39 2.92
C THR A 73 -10.54 11.99 2.33
N SER A 74 -10.51 11.30 1.19
CA SER A 74 -9.23 10.92 0.57
C SER A 74 -9.32 10.61 -0.92
N ILE A 75 -8.26 10.97 -1.63
CA ILE A 75 -7.94 10.42 -2.95
C ILE A 75 -6.94 9.28 -2.75
N ARG A 76 -7.18 8.15 -3.40
CA ARG A 76 -6.30 6.99 -3.40
C ARG A 76 -5.99 6.58 -4.82
N ALA A 77 -4.79 6.05 -5.02
CA ALA A 77 -4.44 5.41 -6.27
C ALA A 77 -3.47 4.27 -6.01
N GLY A 78 -3.47 3.27 -6.89
CA GLY A 78 -2.55 2.15 -6.81
C GLY A 78 -2.16 1.64 -8.17
N HIS A 79 -0.97 1.06 -8.23
CA HIS A 79 -0.45 0.36 -9.41
C HIS A 79 0.14 -0.95 -8.94
N VAL A 80 -0.45 -2.05 -9.39
CA VAL A 80 -0.05 -3.41 -9.08
C VAL A 80 0.81 -3.97 -10.21
N ASN A 81 1.90 -4.62 -9.84
CA ASN A 81 2.95 -5.16 -10.70
C ASN A 81 3.35 -4.22 -11.85
N PRO A 82 3.76 -2.98 -11.56
CA PRO A 82 4.15 -2.04 -12.59
C PRO A 82 5.33 -2.56 -13.42
N SER A 83 5.33 -2.27 -14.72
CA SER A 83 6.46 -2.54 -15.62
C SER A 83 7.76 -1.94 -15.10
N SER A 84 7.68 -0.71 -14.57
CA SER A 84 8.75 0.01 -13.90
C SER A 84 8.19 0.90 -12.79
N LEU A 85 9.00 1.15 -11.75
CA LEU A 85 8.63 2.10 -10.69
C LEU A 85 8.43 3.51 -11.24
N ALA A 86 9.23 3.91 -12.24
CA ALA A 86 9.06 5.20 -12.92
C ALA A 86 7.66 5.36 -13.54
N ASP A 87 7.12 4.32 -14.20
CA ASP A 87 5.76 4.37 -14.76
C ASP A 87 4.70 4.55 -13.68
N CYS A 88 4.88 3.87 -12.54
CA CYS A 88 4.00 4.01 -11.38
C CYS A 88 4.05 5.42 -10.78
N TYR A 89 5.25 6.00 -10.63
CA TYR A 89 5.40 7.34 -10.07
C TYR A 89 4.85 8.42 -11.00
N ASN A 90 5.04 8.25 -12.31
CA ASN A 90 4.43 9.13 -13.31
C ASN A 90 2.91 9.12 -13.20
N PHE A 91 2.30 7.96 -12.95
CA PHE A 91 0.86 7.83 -12.73
C PHE A 91 0.39 8.59 -11.48
N HIS A 92 1.03 8.37 -10.34
CA HIS A 92 0.67 9.03 -9.08
C HIS A 92 0.90 10.55 -9.12
N GLN A 93 2.02 11.00 -9.71
CA GLN A 93 2.33 12.43 -9.87
C GLN A 93 1.33 13.13 -10.79
N ALA A 94 0.94 12.50 -11.89
CA ALA A 94 -0.04 13.06 -12.82
C ALA A 94 -1.42 13.21 -12.15
N LEU A 95 -1.80 12.27 -11.26
CA LEU A 95 -3.04 12.39 -10.48
C LEU A 95 -2.95 13.55 -9.47
N LEU A 96 -1.86 13.63 -8.70
CA LEU A 96 -1.64 14.69 -7.71
C LEU A 96 -1.56 16.09 -8.35
N GLU A 97 -1.15 16.17 -9.61
CA GLU A 97 -1.15 17.42 -10.38
C GLU A 97 -2.56 17.92 -10.69
N VAL A 98 -3.50 17.03 -11.02
CA VAL A 98 -4.81 17.46 -11.53
C VAL A 98 -5.89 17.41 -10.46
N ALA A 99 -5.86 16.42 -9.56
CA ALA A 99 -6.94 16.15 -8.62
C ALA A 99 -7.28 17.36 -7.72
N PRO A 100 -6.32 18.13 -7.17
CA PRO A 100 -6.64 19.27 -6.33
C PRO A 100 -7.53 20.32 -7.00
N TYR A 101 -7.30 20.59 -8.29
CA TYR A 101 -8.04 21.61 -9.03
C TYR A 101 -9.46 21.19 -9.39
N PHE A 102 -9.67 19.91 -9.72
CA PHE A 102 -11.02 19.41 -9.94
C PHE A 102 -11.79 19.32 -8.63
N LEU A 103 -11.16 18.82 -7.57
CA LEU A 103 -11.83 18.55 -6.30
C LEU A 103 -11.86 19.74 -5.33
N SER A 104 -11.44 20.93 -5.77
CA SER A 104 -11.42 22.16 -4.96
C SER A 104 -10.61 22.03 -3.64
N ILE A 105 -9.52 21.26 -3.67
CA ILE A 105 -8.68 21.00 -2.49
C ILE A 105 -7.79 22.22 -2.21
N SER A 106 -7.71 22.61 -0.94
CA SER A 106 -6.83 23.67 -0.44
C SER A 106 -5.60 23.08 0.28
N PRO A 107 -4.42 23.72 0.24
CA PRO A 107 -3.26 23.28 1.03
C PRO A 107 -3.54 23.10 2.52
N LEU A 108 -4.43 23.92 3.09
CA LEU A 108 -4.83 23.86 4.51
C LEU A 108 -5.64 22.61 4.86
N ASP A 109 -6.33 22.07 3.85
CA ASP A 109 -7.19 20.89 3.96
C ASP A 109 -6.40 19.58 3.89
N ILE A 110 -5.18 19.62 3.37
CA ILE A 110 -4.31 18.44 3.31
C ILE A 110 -3.96 18.01 4.74
N ASP A 111 -4.36 16.80 5.09
CA ASP A 111 -4.07 16.16 6.38
C ASP A 111 -2.78 15.34 6.29
N LEU A 112 -2.63 14.56 5.22
CA LEU A 112 -1.45 13.75 4.99
C LEU A 112 -1.25 13.42 3.51
N LEU A 113 0.01 13.15 3.15
CA LEU A 113 0.37 12.44 1.93
C LEU A 113 1.11 11.17 2.31
N GLU A 114 0.69 10.05 1.73
CA GLU A 114 1.19 8.72 2.05
C GLU A 114 1.53 7.92 0.80
N VAL A 115 2.61 7.16 0.90
CA VAL A 115 3.01 6.13 -0.07
C VAL A 115 3.10 4.79 0.67
N VAL A 116 2.54 3.74 0.08
CA VAL A 116 2.60 2.38 0.61
C VAL A 116 3.20 1.46 -0.43
N PHE A 117 4.26 0.75 -0.07
CA PHE A 117 4.76 -0.40 -0.84
C PHE A 117 4.19 -1.65 -0.21
N GLY A 118 3.53 -2.47 -1.02
CA GLY A 118 2.94 -3.74 -0.62
C GLY A 118 3.60 -4.90 -1.33
N PHE A 119 3.79 -5.99 -0.59
CA PHE A 119 4.36 -7.25 -1.07
C PHE A 119 3.44 -8.37 -0.59
N ASP A 120 2.79 -9.06 -1.50
CA ASP A 120 1.90 -10.18 -1.17
C ASP A 120 2.59 -11.50 -1.45
N PHE A 121 2.29 -12.50 -0.62
CA PHE A 121 2.74 -13.87 -0.76
C PHE A 121 1.52 -14.79 -0.72
N GLU A 122 1.33 -15.54 -1.79
CA GLU A 122 0.34 -16.60 -1.85
C GLU A 122 0.91 -17.89 -1.25
N THR A 123 0.09 -18.58 -0.45
CA THR A 123 0.44 -19.87 0.14
C THR A 123 -0.82 -20.67 0.47
N GLU A 124 -0.71 -21.99 0.43
CA GLU A 124 -1.76 -22.91 0.91
C GLU A 124 -1.55 -23.27 2.40
N HIS A 125 -0.42 -22.88 2.98
CA HIS A 125 -0.09 -23.14 4.38
C HIS A 125 -0.75 -22.12 5.33
N ASP A 126 -0.73 -22.42 6.62
CA ASP A 126 -1.19 -21.49 7.65
C ASP A 126 -0.30 -20.24 7.69
N ASN A 127 -0.87 -19.09 7.29
CA ASN A 127 -0.18 -17.81 7.17
C ASN A 127 0.50 -17.37 8.48
N ASP A 128 -0.21 -17.49 9.60
CA ASP A 128 0.28 -17.04 10.89
C ASP A 128 1.48 -17.89 11.36
N SER A 129 1.46 -19.20 11.10
CA SER A 129 2.60 -20.09 11.33
C SER A 129 3.82 -19.69 10.48
N ILE A 130 3.63 -19.35 9.20
CA ILE A 130 4.72 -18.88 8.34
C ILE A 130 5.33 -17.59 8.90
N VAL A 131 4.50 -16.60 9.23
CA VAL A 131 4.99 -15.31 9.73
C VAL A 131 5.70 -15.47 11.07
N PHE A 132 5.17 -16.31 11.97
CA PHE A 132 5.82 -16.61 13.24
C PHE A 132 7.20 -17.22 13.04
N ASP A 133 7.31 -18.26 12.21
CA ASP A 133 8.58 -18.96 11.96
C ASP A 133 9.59 -18.03 11.30
N ALA A 134 9.15 -17.26 10.30
CA ALA A 134 10.02 -16.37 9.53
C ALA A 134 10.55 -15.20 10.37
N LEU A 135 9.70 -14.59 11.22
CA LEU A 135 10.00 -13.28 11.81
C LEU A 135 10.11 -13.28 13.33
N LEU A 136 9.48 -14.23 14.03
CA LEU A 136 9.31 -14.19 15.48
C LEU A 136 10.02 -15.34 16.21
N ALA A 137 10.29 -16.47 15.55
CA ALA A 137 10.87 -17.68 16.15
C ALA A 137 12.22 -17.45 16.83
N ASN A 138 12.99 -16.45 16.39
CA ASN A 138 14.28 -16.08 16.98
C ASN A 138 14.21 -14.85 17.89
N SER A 139 13.01 -14.47 18.33
CA SER A 139 12.77 -13.30 19.18
C SER A 139 12.32 -13.72 20.60
N PRO A 140 12.35 -12.81 21.58
CA PRO A 140 11.75 -13.07 22.90
C PRO A 140 10.26 -13.45 22.85
N LEU A 141 9.53 -13.08 21.78
CA LEU A 141 8.14 -13.48 21.60
C LEU A 141 7.99 -14.98 21.32
N ALA A 142 9.03 -15.65 20.82
CA ALA A 142 9.00 -17.09 20.61
C ALA A 142 8.73 -17.86 21.90
N GLY A 143 9.23 -17.36 23.03
CA GLY A 143 9.02 -17.97 24.35
C GLY A 143 7.56 -18.00 24.80
N LEU A 144 6.69 -17.18 24.19
CA LEU A 144 5.24 -17.23 24.43
C LEU A 144 4.57 -18.41 23.72
N ALA A 145 5.24 -19.01 22.74
CA ALA A 145 4.82 -20.18 21.99
C ALA A 145 5.65 -21.43 22.34
N ASP A 146 6.49 -21.38 23.39
CA ASP A 146 7.27 -22.53 23.84
C ASP A 146 6.33 -23.67 24.29
N GLY A 147 6.49 -24.86 23.69
CA GLY A 147 5.64 -26.02 23.95
C GLY A 147 4.46 -26.19 22.98
N ILE A 148 4.25 -25.22 22.09
CA ILE A 148 3.32 -25.32 20.95
C ILE A 148 3.97 -26.22 19.89
N SER A 149 3.62 -27.50 19.87
CA SER A 149 4.05 -28.41 18.80
C SER A 149 3.32 -28.09 17.50
N MET A 150 4.09 -27.79 16.44
CA MET A 150 3.59 -27.52 15.08
C MET A 150 2.80 -28.70 14.47
N ASP A 151 2.99 -29.92 14.98
CA ASP A 151 2.24 -31.12 14.61
C ASP A 151 1.41 -31.64 15.80
N GLY A 152 0.10 -31.33 15.82
CA GLY A 152 -0.87 -32.01 16.68
C GLY A 152 -0.90 -31.60 18.17
N GLY A 153 -0.33 -30.45 18.52
CA GLY A 153 -0.48 -29.86 19.87
C GLY A 153 -1.88 -29.28 20.11
N VAL A 154 -2.25 -29.11 21.39
CA VAL A 154 -3.51 -28.43 21.80
C VAL A 154 -3.45 -26.92 21.53
N GLU A 155 -2.25 -26.37 21.46
CA GLU A 155 -1.99 -24.94 21.24
C GLU A 155 -1.42 -24.75 19.83
N ARG A 156 -1.80 -23.67 19.15
CA ARG A 156 -1.28 -23.24 17.84
C ARG A 156 -1.30 -21.71 17.74
N VAL A 157 -0.39 -21.14 16.96
CA VAL A 157 -0.42 -19.72 16.61
C VAL A 157 -1.64 -19.47 15.70
N ILE A 158 -2.41 -18.43 15.99
CA ILE A 158 -3.63 -18.05 15.23
C ILE A 158 -3.63 -16.58 14.76
N ASP A 159 -2.63 -15.82 15.20
CA ASP A 159 -2.46 -14.41 14.83
C ASP A 159 -1.00 -13.99 15.03
N ALA A 160 -0.28 -13.83 13.91
CA ALA A 160 1.09 -13.34 13.89
C ALA A 160 1.19 -12.20 12.88
N GLN A 161 0.92 -10.97 13.35
CA GLN A 161 0.87 -9.76 12.53
C GLN A 161 1.77 -8.66 13.12
N PRO A 162 3.11 -8.83 13.09
CA PRO A 162 4.03 -7.86 13.67
C PRO A 162 3.93 -6.50 12.98
N SER A 163 4.05 -5.44 13.77
CA SER A 163 4.11 -4.07 13.27
C SER A 163 5.09 -3.20 14.06
N LEU A 164 5.72 -2.25 13.38
CA LEU A 164 6.65 -1.29 13.97
C LEU A 164 6.49 0.07 13.29
N ALA A 165 6.33 1.12 14.09
CA ALA A 165 6.27 2.48 13.59
C ALA A 165 7.49 3.29 14.07
N LEU A 166 8.04 4.10 13.16
CA LEU A 166 9.14 5.02 13.41
C LEU A 166 8.71 6.45 13.06
N SER A 167 9.23 7.42 13.81
CA SER A 167 9.14 8.84 13.49
C SER A 167 10.40 9.26 12.72
N LEU A 168 10.24 10.09 11.68
CA LEU A 168 11.34 10.68 10.90
C LEU A 168 11.29 12.21 10.98
N GLY A 169 12.49 12.82 11.09
CA GLY A 169 12.66 14.26 11.26
C GLY A 169 12.60 14.70 12.72
N GLU A 170 13.11 15.90 12.99
CA GLU A 170 13.24 16.44 14.36
C GLU A 170 11.88 16.72 15.02
N GLU A 171 10.84 16.98 14.22
CA GLU A 171 9.49 17.32 14.69
C GLU A 171 8.46 16.21 14.46
N GLY A 172 8.88 15.02 13.99
CA GLY A 172 7.95 13.91 13.70
C GLY A 172 6.92 14.20 12.60
N GLN A 173 7.27 15.09 11.67
CA GLN A 173 6.45 15.43 10.50
C GLN A 173 6.27 14.25 9.54
N MET A 174 7.17 13.26 9.60
CA MET A 174 7.08 12.03 8.83
C MET A 174 7.00 10.81 9.74
N GLN A 175 6.23 9.82 9.30
CA GLN A 175 6.06 8.54 9.97
C GLN A 175 6.32 7.41 8.97
N VAL A 176 7.01 6.39 9.44
CA VAL A 176 7.21 5.12 8.72
C VAL A 176 6.54 4.02 9.52
N VAL A 177 5.78 3.15 8.86
CA VAL A 177 5.18 1.97 9.48
C VAL A 177 5.54 0.74 8.65
N PHE A 178 6.08 -0.26 9.32
CA PHE A 178 6.26 -1.62 8.81
C PHE A 178 5.13 -2.46 9.41
N GLU A 179 4.37 -3.17 8.58
CA GLU A 179 3.25 -4.00 9.04
C GLU A 179 3.24 -5.30 8.23
N VAL A 180 3.12 -6.45 8.90
CA VAL A 180 2.82 -7.74 8.26
C VAL A 180 1.42 -8.14 8.63
N ARG A 181 0.62 -8.55 7.64
CA ARG A 181 -0.77 -8.95 7.80
C ARG A 181 -1.00 -10.33 7.19
N THR A 182 -1.86 -11.11 7.84
CA THR A 182 -2.25 -12.46 7.40
C THR A 182 -3.75 -12.54 7.07
N LYS A 183 -4.47 -11.44 7.29
CA LYS A 183 -5.93 -11.31 7.13
C LYS A 183 -6.26 -9.98 6.44
N PRO A 184 -7.26 -9.95 5.53
CA PRO A 184 -7.60 -8.76 4.78
C PRO A 184 -8.24 -7.68 5.65
N ARG A 185 -8.07 -6.42 5.23
CA ARG A 185 -8.62 -5.22 5.86
C ARG A 185 -9.79 -4.72 5.00
N LEU A 186 -10.89 -5.49 4.96
CA LEU A 186 -12.06 -5.28 4.08
C LEU A 186 -11.74 -5.40 2.56
N PRO A 187 -12.73 -5.73 1.71
CA PRO A 187 -12.54 -5.66 0.26
C PRO A 187 -12.27 -4.19 -0.16
N VAL A 188 -11.17 -3.95 -0.85
CA VAL A 188 -10.81 -2.65 -1.45
C VAL A 188 -10.87 -2.77 -2.97
N ALA A 189 -11.05 -1.66 -3.68
CA ALA A 189 -11.00 -1.60 -5.14
C ALA A 189 -9.81 -2.41 -5.69
N GLY A 190 -10.13 -3.42 -6.51
CA GLY A 190 -9.22 -4.38 -7.16
C GLY A 190 -8.59 -5.47 -6.29
N ASP A 191 -9.20 -5.79 -5.14
CA ASP A 191 -8.97 -7.06 -4.44
C ASP A 191 -9.35 -8.26 -5.34
N ARG A 192 -8.50 -9.29 -5.38
CA ARG A 192 -8.69 -10.53 -6.15
C ARG A 192 -9.20 -11.70 -5.31
N GLY A 193 -9.36 -11.52 -4.00
CA GLY A 193 -9.75 -12.59 -3.08
C GLY A 193 -8.60 -13.54 -2.75
N GLY A 194 -8.75 -14.23 -1.61
CA GLY A 194 -7.65 -14.95 -0.94
C GLY A 194 -7.11 -14.12 0.22
N ASP A 195 -6.58 -14.79 1.24
CA ASP A 195 -5.93 -14.12 2.38
C ASP A 195 -4.41 -14.30 2.20
N PRO A 196 -3.71 -13.45 1.43
CA PRO A 196 -2.26 -13.54 1.31
C PRO A 196 -1.59 -13.10 2.62
N ILE A 197 -0.33 -13.48 2.78
CA ILE A 197 0.56 -12.77 3.69
C ILE A 197 0.95 -11.47 2.99
N SER A 198 0.64 -10.32 3.59
CA SER A 198 0.95 -9.01 3.02
C SER A 198 1.93 -8.26 3.91
N VAL A 199 3.04 -7.81 3.33
CA VAL A 199 4.00 -6.91 3.97
C VAL A 199 3.78 -5.51 3.44
N PHE A 200 3.60 -4.55 4.35
CA PHE A 200 3.40 -3.14 4.03
C PHE A 200 4.52 -2.29 4.60
N LEU A 201 5.12 -1.47 3.73
CA LEU A 201 5.90 -0.31 4.11
C LEU A 201 5.09 0.94 3.82
N THR A 202 4.68 1.64 4.86
CA THR A 202 3.99 2.93 4.74
C THR A 202 4.95 4.05 5.10
N VAL A 203 5.10 5.03 4.21
CA VAL A 203 5.81 6.29 4.49
C VAL A 203 4.83 7.43 4.29
N ARG A 204 4.61 8.23 5.32
CA ARG A 204 3.67 9.35 5.28
C ARG A 204 4.25 10.62 5.84
N LYS A 205 3.84 11.75 5.26
CA LYS A 205 4.10 13.10 5.76
C LYS A 205 2.76 13.73 6.17
N PHE A 206 2.73 14.31 7.36
CA PHE A 206 1.56 15.05 7.84
C PHE A 206 1.59 16.49 7.30
N GLY A 207 0.40 17.00 6.99
CA GLY A 207 0.17 18.37 6.55
C GLY A 207 0.02 19.36 7.71
N PRO A 208 -0.37 20.61 7.40
CA PRO A 208 -0.69 21.12 6.05
C PRO A 208 0.58 21.33 5.20
N LEU A 209 0.39 21.41 3.87
CA LEU A 209 1.45 21.82 2.95
C LEU A 209 1.46 23.35 2.75
N GLY A 210 2.60 23.91 2.33
CA GLY A 210 2.72 25.35 2.07
C GLY A 210 2.02 25.76 0.78
N SER A 211 2.11 24.92 -0.26
CA SER A 211 1.46 25.11 -1.56
C SER A 211 1.06 23.78 -2.18
N LEU A 212 0.06 23.80 -3.08
CA LEU A 212 -0.26 22.63 -3.92
C LEU A 212 0.88 22.28 -4.88
N ASP A 213 1.72 23.24 -5.26
CA ASP A 213 2.86 23.02 -6.16
C ASP A 213 3.92 22.11 -5.52
N GLU A 214 3.94 22.02 -4.19
CA GLU A 214 4.87 21.18 -3.43
C GLU A 214 4.50 19.69 -3.52
N LEU A 215 3.23 19.35 -3.81
CA LEU A 215 2.73 17.96 -3.79
C LEU A 215 3.59 16.98 -4.60
N LYS A 216 4.02 17.38 -5.80
CA LYS A 216 4.87 16.54 -6.65
C LYS A 216 6.25 16.30 -6.01
N SER A 217 6.82 17.34 -5.43
CA SER A 217 8.14 17.26 -4.79
C SER A 217 8.08 16.45 -3.48
N GLU A 218 7.02 16.61 -2.70
CA GLU A 218 6.78 15.87 -1.47
C GLU A 218 6.52 14.39 -1.75
N PHE A 219 5.72 14.08 -2.76
CA PHE A 219 5.54 12.71 -3.24
C PHE A 219 6.87 12.07 -3.66
N SER A 220 7.70 12.80 -4.41
CA SER A 220 9.01 12.32 -4.86
C SER A 220 9.95 12.05 -3.68
N SER A 221 9.92 12.91 -2.66
CA SER A 221 10.68 12.73 -1.42
C SER A 221 10.22 11.49 -0.64
N LEU A 222 8.91 11.29 -0.49
CA LEU A 222 8.33 10.11 0.16
C LEU A 222 8.70 8.82 -0.57
N VAL A 223 8.62 8.82 -1.91
CA VAL A 223 9.01 7.68 -2.74
C VAL A 223 10.49 7.35 -2.57
N ALA A 224 11.39 8.34 -2.61
CA ALA A 224 12.82 8.09 -2.42
C ALA A 224 13.13 7.47 -1.05
N HIS A 225 12.44 7.93 0.00
CA HIS A 225 12.56 7.30 1.33
C HIS A 225 11.97 5.89 1.35
N ALA A 226 10.83 5.66 0.69
CA ALA A 226 10.18 4.35 0.62
C ALA A 226 11.06 3.34 -0.13
N GLU A 227 11.66 3.71 -1.26
CA GLU A 227 12.60 2.84 -2.00
C GLU A 227 13.81 2.49 -1.13
N PHE A 228 14.46 3.49 -0.50
CA PHE A 228 15.61 3.24 0.37
C PHE A 228 15.26 2.30 1.53
N LEU A 229 14.13 2.51 2.19
CA LEU A 229 13.69 1.65 3.29
C LEU A 229 13.26 0.26 2.81
N ALA A 230 12.66 0.17 1.63
CA ALA A 230 12.29 -1.10 1.02
C ALA A 230 13.53 -1.95 0.76
N GLU A 231 14.57 -1.38 0.15
CA GLU A 231 15.82 -2.09 -0.14
C GLU A 231 16.62 -2.43 1.12
N GLN A 232 16.79 -1.47 2.03
CA GLN A 232 17.72 -1.62 3.14
C GLN A 232 17.10 -2.32 4.36
N ARG A 233 15.77 -2.38 4.46
CA ARG A 233 15.09 -2.91 5.65
C ARG A 233 13.98 -3.89 5.32
N VAL A 234 13.03 -3.54 4.45
CA VAL A 234 11.87 -4.42 4.18
C VAL A 234 12.31 -5.71 3.50
N LEU A 235 13.13 -5.61 2.45
CA LEU A 235 13.65 -6.77 1.74
C LEU A 235 14.40 -7.73 2.68
N PRO A 236 15.50 -7.32 3.34
CA PRO A 236 16.29 -8.24 4.15
C PRO A 236 15.61 -8.68 5.45
N CYS A 237 14.78 -7.83 6.07
CA CYS A 237 14.24 -8.13 7.41
C CYS A 237 12.81 -8.70 7.40
N LEU A 238 12.04 -8.54 6.32
CA LEU A 238 10.64 -9.00 6.27
C LEU A 238 10.38 -9.90 5.05
N VAL A 239 10.67 -9.41 3.83
CA VAL A 239 10.31 -10.11 2.59
C VAL A 239 11.15 -11.36 2.36
N MET A 240 12.48 -11.27 2.47
CA MET A 240 13.36 -12.43 2.27
C MET A 240 13.13 -13.54 3.30
N PRO A 241 13.03 -13.27 4.61
CA PRO A 241 12.74 -14.33 5.58
C PRO A 241 11.41 -15.06 5.34
N ILE A 242 10.35 -14.32 4.96
CA ILE A 242 9.06 -14.93 4.59
C ILE A 242 9.23 -15.77 3.32
N HIS A 243 9.90 -15.24 2.31
CA HIS A 243 10.17 -15.93 1.05
C HIS A 243 10.93 -17.26 1.26
N GLU A 244 12.01 -17.22 2.04
CA GLU A 244 12.85 -18.39 2.35
C GLU A 244 12.07 -19.43 3.15
N THR A 245 11.26 -19.00 4.13
CA THR A 245 10.42 -19.91 4.93
C THR A 245 9.39 -20.62 4.05
N LEU A 246 8.73 -19.88 3.14
CA LEU A 246 7.80 -20.47 2.17
C LEU A 246 8.50 -21.47 1.24
N GLN A 247 9.69 -21.15 0.74
CA GLN A 247 10.47 -22.09 -0.07
C GLN A 247 10.90 -23.34 0.69
N SER A 248 11.15 -23.24 1.99
CA SER A 248 11.53 -24.40 2.81
C SER A 248 10.37 -25.36 3.11
N ARG A 249 9.13 -24.88 2.99
CA ARG A 249 7.89 -25.65 3.28
C ARG A 249 7.19 -26.20 2.04
N GLY A 250 7.50 -25.66 0.84
CA GLY A 250 7.02 -26.17 -0.46
C GLY A 250 7.89 -27.28 -1.03
#